data_AF-A0A0J6N9S0-F1
#
_entry.id   AF-A0A0J6N9S0-F1
#
_cell.length_a   1.000
_cell.length_b   1.000
_cell.length_c   1.000
_cell.angle_alpha   90.00
_cell.angle_beta   90.00
_cell.angle_gamma   90.00
#
_symmetry.space_group_name_H-M   'P 1'
#
loop_
_entity.id
_entity.type
_entity.pdbx_description
1 polymer ?
#
loop_
_entity_poly.entity_id
_entity_poly.type
_entity_poly.pdbx_seq_one_letter_code
_entity_poly.pdbx_strand_id
1 'polypeptide(L)'
;MANGLREWEAARIWAWQGLDLITTHGEEAVDQAFLLLEQVKACGRLEQHEAAEQAWAQARRLAAAFEDAELKAWFEQRAAALAPA
;
A
#
# COMPACT_ATOMS: atom_id res chain seq x y z
N MET A 1 -5.41 4.94 -10.60
CA MET A 1 -4.32 4.02 -10.20
C MET A 1 -4.39 2.75 -11.02
N ALA A 2 -3.24 2.14 -11.37
CA ALA A 2 -3.15 0.90 -12.16
C ALA A 2 -3.97 -0.26 -11.55
N ASN A 3 -4.06 -0.38 -10.23
CA ASN A 3 -4.94 -1.35 -9.58
C ASN A 3 -6.44 -1.17 -9.92
N GLY A 4 -6.89 0.06 -10.20
CA GLY A 4 -8.25 0.33 -10.67
C GLY A 4 -8.48 -0.10 -12.12
N LEU A 5 -7.41 -0.12 -12.93
CA LEU A 5 -7.41 -0.54 -14.33
C LEU A 5 -7.07 -2.03 -14.51
N ARG A 6 -6.84 -2.76 -13.42
CA ARG A 6 -6.41 -4.18 -13.41
C ARG A 6 -5.03 -4.43 -14.02
N GLU A 7 -4.19 -3.40 -14.07
CA GLU A 7 -2.81 -3.48 -14.53
C GLU A 7 -1.91 -3.89 -13.36
N TRP A 8 -2.04 -5.14 -12.90
CA TRP A 8 -1.46 -5.59 -11.62
C TRP A 8 0.07 -5.51 -11.60
N GLU A 9 0.75 -5.89 -12.68
CA GLU A 9 2.20 -5.80 -12.76
C GLU A 9 2.69 -4.34 -12.72
N ALA A 10 2.03 -3.46 -13.48
CA ALA A 10 2.34 -2.04 -13.47
C ALA A 10 2.09 -1.42 -12.09
N ALA A 11 0.97 -1.77 -11.45
CA ALA A 11 0.66 -1.33 -10.09
C ALA A 11 1.74 -1.77 -9.08
N ARG A 12 2.21 -3.02 -9.16
CA ARG A 12 3.30 -3.52 -8.32
C ARG A 12 4.60 -2.77 -8.55
N ILE A 13 4.98 -2.53 -9.81
CA ILE A 13 6.21 -1.83 -10.18
C ILE A 13 6.17 -0.38 -9.71
N TRP A 14 5.09 0.35 -9.99
CA TRP A 14 4.96 1.76 -9.61
C TRP A 14 4.89 1.95 -8.10
N ALA A 15 4.19 1.06 -7.39
CA ALA A 15 4.19 1.08 -5.93
C ALA A 15 5.60 0.91 -5.36
N TRP A 16 6.36 -0.07 -5.87
CA TRP A 16 7.74 -0.30 -5.46
C TRP A 16 8.65 0.91 -5.77
N GLN A 17 8.56 1.48 -6.99
CA GLN A 17 9.32 2.67 -7.36
C GLN A 17 9.00 3.89 -6.48
N GLY A 18 7.71 4.10 -6.17
CA GLY A 18 7.30 5.17 -5.26
C GLY A 18 7.87 4.99 -3.86
N LEU A 19 7.86 3.76 -3.33
CA LEU A 19 8.43 3.45 -2.02
C LEU A 19 9.94 3.65 -1.97
N ASP A 20 10.65 3.27 -3.03
CA ASP A 20 12.10 3.49 -3.17
C ASP A 20 12.44 4.99 -3.19
N LEU A 21 11.66 5.78 -3.94
CA LEU A 21 11.81 7.24 -3.99
C LEU A 21 11.59 7.89 -2.63
N ILE A 22 10.52 7.52 -1.91
CA ILE A 22 10.24 8.09 -0.59
C ILE A 22 11.38 7.71 0.37
N THR A 23 11.77 6.43 0.42
CA THR A 23 12.86 5.96 1.29
C THR A 23 14.17 6.73 1.06
N THR A 24 14.42 7.13 -0.18
CA THR A 24 15.64 7.87 -0.58
C THR A 24 15.58 9.36 -0.24
N HIS A 25 14.38 9.97 -0.25
CA HIS A 25 14.24 11.43 -0.28
C HIS A 25 13.43 12.06 0.88
N GLY A 26 12.70 11.29 1.71
CA GLY A 26 12.01 11.87 2.87
C GLY A 26 10.97 10.96 3.56
N GLU A 27 10.46 11.41 4.71
CA GLU A 27 9.40 10.71 5.44
C GLU A 27 8.01 11.21 5.04
N GLU A 28 7.33 10.45 4.17
CA GLU A 28 5.92 10.65 3.80
C GLU A 28 5.10 9.42 4.22
N ALA A 29 4.85 9.28 5.53
CA ALA A 29 4.25 8.06 6.09
C ALA A 29 2.86 7.73 5.50
N VAL A 30 2.08 8.74 5.13
CA VAL A 30 0.76 8.57 4.50
C VAL A 30 0.92 8.03 3.08
N ASP A 31 1.82 8.60 2.27
CA ASP A 31 2.09 8.15 0.91
C ASP A 31 2.72 6.76 0.89
N GLN A 32 3.63 6.46 1.82
CA GLN A 32 4.16 5.11 2.01
C GLN A 32 3.04 4.11 2.33
N ALA A 33 2.15 4.44 3.28
CA ALA A 33 1.04 3.57 3.62
C ALA A 33 0.12 3.35 2.41
N PHE A 34 -0.16 4.39 1.62
CA PHE A 34 -0.93 4.28 0.39
C PHE A 34 -0.28 3.34 -0.63
N LEU A 35 1.01 3.52 -0.92
CA LEU A 35 1.73 2.71 -1.90
C LEU A 35 1.86 1.25 -1.45
N LEU A 36 2.06 1.00 -0.15
CA LEU A 36 2.06 -0.36 0.40
C LEU A 36 0.69 -1.03 0.23
N LEU A 37 -0.41 -0.32 0.47
CA LEU A 37 -1.76 -0.87 0.21
C LEU A 37 -1.99 -1.18 -1.27
N GLU A 38 -1.49 -0.35 -2.18
CA GLU A 38 -1.52 -0.65 -3.61
C GLU A 38 -0.69 -1.90 -3.96
N GLN A 39 0.45 -2.08 -3.32
CA GLN A 39 1.30 -3.27 -3.47
C GLN A 39 0.61 -4.53 -2.94
N VAL A 40 -0.08 -4.46 -1.79
CA VAL A 40 -0.86 -5.58 -1.23
C VAL A 40 -1.86 -6.10 -2.26
N LYS A 41 -2.65 -5.21 -2.86
CA LYS A 41 -3.65 -5.61 -3.86
C LYS A 41 -3.00 -6.20 -5.11
N ALA A 42 -1.97 -5.53 -5.64
CA ALA A 42 -1.30 -5.97 -6.86
C ALA A 42 -0.66 -7.36 -6.66
N CYS A 43 0.10 -7.56 -5.59
CA CYS A 43 0.72 -8.83 -5.23
C CYS A 43 -0.33 -9.92 -4.97
N GLY A 44 -1.42 -9.60 -4.28
CA GLY A 44 -2.53 -10.54 -4.06
C GLY A 44 -3.18 -11.02 -5.36
N ARG A 45 -3.38 -10.14 -6.34
CA ARG A 45 -3.92 -10.49 -7.67
C ARG A 45 -2.94 -11.25 -8.56
N LEU A 46 -1.64 -11.16 -8.26
CA LEU A 46 -0.56 -11.89 -8.92
C LEU A 46 -0.15 -13.17 -8.17
N GLU A 47 -0.91 -13.59 -7.14
CA GLU A 47 -0.64 -14.78 -6.32
C GLU A 47 0.72 -14.75 -5.60
N GLN A 48 1.28 -13.55 -5.41
CA GLN A 48 2.53 -13.31 -4.67
C GLN A 48 2.21 -13.09 -3.19
N HIS A 49 1.71 -14.13 -2.54
CA HIS A 49 1.15 -14.04 -1.18
C HIS A 49 2.13 -13.51 -0.13
N GLU A 50 3.37 -13.99 -0.12
CA GLU A 50 4.39 -13.53 0.82
C GLU A 50 4.67 -12.03 0.68
N ALA A 51 4.80 -11.54 -0.56
CA ALA A 51 5.02 -10.12 -0.83
C ALA A 51 3.80 -9.27 -0.42
N ALA A 52 2.59 -9.78 -0.62
CA ALA A 52 1.37 -9.11 -0.16
C ALA A 52 1.31 -9.03 1.37
N GLU A 53 1.68 -10.10 2.08
CA GLU A 53 1.71 -10.13 3.55
C GLU A 53 2.76 -9.17 4.12
N GLN A 54 3.96 -9.12 3.53
CA GLN A 54 5.01 -8.20 3.94
C GLN A 54 4.58 -6.74 3.77
N ALA A 55 4.02 -6.39 2.60
CA ALA A 55 3.52 -5.05 2.34
C ALA A 55 2.39 -4.67 3.31
N TRP A 56 1.49 -5.62 3.61
CA TRP A 56 0.39 -5.41 4.56
C TRP A 56 0.90 -5.17 5.99
N ALA A 57 1.86 -5.98 6.45
CA ALA A 57 2.46 -5.82 7.78
C ALA A 57 3.13 -4.45 7.92
N GLN A 58 3.83 -3.98 6.88
CA GLN A 58 4.47 -2.66 6.88
C GLN A 58 3.44 -1.53 6.85
N ALA A 59 2.39 -1.65 6.01
CA ALA A 59 1.30 -0.67 5.94
C ALA A 59 0.62 -0.49 7.30
N ARG A 60 0.33 -1.59 8.00
CA ARG A 60 -0.26 -1.57 9.34
C ARG A 60 0.65 -0.96 10.39
N ARG A 61 1.96 -1.19 10.30
CA ARG A 61 2.93 -0.58 11.21
C ARG A 61 2.94 0.94 11.08
N LEU A 62 2.90 1.46 9.84
CA LEU A 62 2.81 2.89 9.59
C LEU A 62 1.49 3.47 10.11
N ALA A 63 0.36 2.82 9.80
CA ALA A 63 -0.95 3.28 10.24
C ALA A 63 -1.09 3.32 11.78
N ALA A 64 -0.44 2.39 12.49
CA ALA A 64 -0.41 2.39 13.95
C ALA A 64 0.33 3.60 14.54
N ALA A 65 1.26 4.19 13.78
CA ALA A 65 2.03 5.37 14.20
C ALA A 65 1.33 6.69 13.85
N PHE A 66 0.23 6.70 13.11
CA PHE A 66 -0.53 7.92 12.85
C PHE A 66 -1.07 8.48 14.18
N GLU A 67 -0.90 9.78 14.42
CA GLU A 67 -1.46 10.45 15.60
C GLU A 67 -2.88 10.95 15.31
N ASP A 68 -3.16 11.29 14.06
CA ASP A 68 -4.42 11.82 13.58
C ASP A 68 -5.49 10.72 13.37
N ALA A 69 -6.70 10.97 13.89
CA ALA A 69 -7.81 10.02 13.81
C ALA A 69 -8.41 9.91 12.41
N GLU A 70 -8.41 11.00 11.62
CA GLU A 70 -8.87 11.01 10.24
C GLU A 70 -7.92 10.20 9.36
N LEU A 71 -6.61 10.28 9.59
CA LEU A 71 -5.62 9.46 8.87
C LEU A 71 -5.79 7.96 9.17
N LYS A 72 -6.08 7.59 10.42
CA LYS A 72 -6.42 6.19 10.76
C LYS A 72 -7.69 5.74 10.04
N ALA A 73 -8.74 6.55 10.08
CA ALA A 73 -10.00 6.24 9.42
C ALA A 73 -9.84 6.12 7.89
N TRP A 74 -9.02 6.97 7.28
CA TRP A 74 -8.66 6.90 5.87
C TRP A 74 -7.94 5.58 5.55
N PHE A 75 -6.97 5.17 6.36
CA PHE A 75 -6.22 3.93 6.14
C PHE A 75 -7.15 2.71 6.15
N GLU A 76 -8.03 2.61 7.17
CA GLU A 76 -8.98 1.49 7.30
C GLU A 76 -9.96 1.46 6.12
N GLN A 77 -10.51 2.60 5.71
CA GLN A 77 -11.39 2.68 4.54
C GLN A 77 -10.68 2.24 3.26
N ARG A 78 -9.42 2.67 3.09
CA ARG A 78 -8.63 2.34 1.92
C ARG A 78 -8.28 0.86 1.88
N ALA A 79 -7.85 0.29 3.00
CA ALA A 79 -7.56 -1.13 3.15
C ALA A 79 -8.81 -1.98 2.84
N ALA A 80 -9.98 -1.61 3.37
CA ALA A 80 -11.24 -2.30 3.10
C ALA A 80 -11.60 -2.28 1.59
N ALA A 81 -11.38 -1.16 0.90
CA ALA A 81 -11.63 -1.05 -0.54
C ALA A 81 -10.67 -1.88 -1.42
N LEU A 82 -9.56 -2.36 -0.85
CA LEU A 82 -8.53 -3.12 -1.54
C LEU A 82 -8.56 -4.61 -1.20
N ALA A 83 -9.31 -5.01 -0.16
CA ALA A 83 -9.56 -6.40 0.17
C ALA A 83 -10.21 -7.12 -1.04
N PRO A 84 -9.78 -8.35 -1.37
CA PRO A 84 -10.39 -9.10 -2.45
C PRO A 84 -11.87 -9.35 -2.14
N ALA A 85 -12.74 -8.97 -3.09
CA ALA A 85 -14.13 -9.42 -3.14
C ALA A 85 -14.22 -10.88 -3.61
#